data_AF-A0A2N4U319-F1
#
_entry.id   AF-A0A2N4U319-F1
#
_cell.length_a   1.000
_cell.length_b   1.000
_cell.length_c   1.000
_cell.angle_alpha   90.00
_cell.angle_beta   90.00
_cell.angle_gamma   90.00
#
_symmetry.space_group_name_H-M   'P 1'
#
loop_
_entity.id
_entity.type
_entity.pdbx_description
1 polymer ?
#
loop_
_entity_poly.entity_id
_entity_poly.type
_entity_poly.pdbx_seq_one_letter_code
_entity_poly.pdbx_strand_id
1 'polypeptide(L)'
;MFIQRFSRVGAALSMLMLISSCSLIGLEAPETGSASSKSTVDAPARSNDCRWNRSSCIHEGAYEPKEKDYAEQEAKRLNRIALEKLRRSAGR
;
A
#
# COMPACT_ATOMS: atom_id res chain seq x y z
N MET A 1 43.31 0.71 -22.19
CA MET A 1 42.45 -0.48 -22.37
C MET A 1 41.72 -0.93 -21.10
N PHE A 2 42.17 -0.59 -19.88
CA PHE A 2 41.48 -0.97 -18.63
C PHE A 2 40.12 -0.28 -18.44
N ILE A 3 40.01 1.02 -18.80
CA ILE A 3 38.78 1.83 -18.64
C ILE A 3 37.60 1.27 -19.45
N GLN A 4 37.87 0.78 -20.68
CA GLN A 4 36.84 0.14 -21.51
C GLN A 4 36.38 -1.21 -20.94
N ARG A 5 37.25 -1.94 -20.23
CA ARG A 5 36.90 -3.22 -19.60
C ARG A 5 36.05 -3.00 -18.35
N PHE A 6 36.39 -2.01 -17.51
CA PHE A 6 35.57 -1.63 -16.36
C PHE A 6 34.18 -1.10 -16.76
N SER A 7 34.09 -0.30 -17.82
CA SER A 7 32.82 0.22 -18.33
C SER A 7 31.90 -0.89 -18.86
N ARG A 8 32.44 -1.85 -19.62
CA ARG A 8 31.65 -2.97 -20.16
C ARG A 8 31.21 -3.96 -19.10
N VAL A 9 32.06 -4.24 -18.12
CA VAL A 9 31.73 -5.12 -16.99
C VAL A 9 30.72 -4.44 -16.07
N GLY A 10 30.89 -3.15 -15.79
CA GLY A 10 29.94 -2.37 -14.98
C GLY A 10 28.55 -2.29 -15.60
N ALA A 11 28.46 -2.04 -16.91
CA ALA A 11 27.18 -2.01 -17.63
C ALA A 11 26.49 -3.40 -17.68
N ALA A 12 27.27 -4.48 -17.78
CA ALA A 12 26.71 -5.83 -17.71
C ALA A 12 26.16 -6.16 -16.31
N LEU A 13 26.87 -5.77 -15.25
CA LEU A 13 26.44 -5.98 -13.87
C LEU A 13 25.18 -5.16 -13.50
N SER A 14 25.05 -3.93 -14.01
CA SER A 14 23.84 -3.12 -13.78
C SER A 14 22.59 -3.73 -14.42
N MET A 15 22.73 -4.31 -15.62
CA MET A 15 21.61 -4.97 -16.30
C MET A 15 21.21 -6.28 -15.59
N LEU A 16 22.16 -7.02 -15.04
CA LEU A 16 21.90 -8.23 -14.24
C LEU A 16 21.13 -7.93 -12.95
N MET A 17 21.42 -6.79 -12.29
CA MET A 17 20.67 -6.32 -11.12
C MET A 17 19.23 -5.90 -11.46
N LEU A 18 19.03 -5.25 -12.61
CA LEU A 18 17.69 -4.84 -13.08
C LEU A 18 16.80 -6.04 -13.50
N ILE A 19 17.40 -7.13 -13.95
CA ILE A 19 16.65 -8.35 -14.32
C ILE A 19 16.28 -9.18 -13.08
N SER A 20 16.97 -9.01 -11.95
CA SER A 20 16.76 -9.75 -10.69
C SER A 20 16.14 -8.91 -9.58
N SER A 21 15.17 -8.06 -9.90
CA SER A 21 14.38 -7.37 -8.86
C SER A 21 12.97 -7.06 -9.33
N CYS A 22 12.12 -8.10 -9.50
CA CYS A 22 10.68 -7.88 -9.56
C CYS A 22 9.77 -9.09 -9.25
N SER A 23 10.19 -10.00 -8.37
CA SER A 23 9.26 -11.00 -7.80
C SER A 23 9.61 -11.37 -6.35
N LEU A 24 9.78 -10.39 -5.45
CA LEU A 24 9.70 -10.63 -4.00
C LEU A 24 9.64 -9.33 -3.17
N ILE A 25 8.49 -8.65 -3.19
CA ILE A 25 8.06 -7.88 -2.01
C ILE A 25 6.88 -8.66 -1.46
N GLY A 26 7.24 -9.65 -0.64
CA GLY A 26 6.36 -10.68 -0.09
C GLY A 26 7.16 -11.78 0.59
N LEU A 27 8.33 -11.45 1.17
CA LEU A 27 9.08 -12.37 2.02
C LEU A 27 9.20 -11.75 3.41
N GLU A 28 8.75 -12.54 4.38
CA GLU A 28 8.78 -12.31 5.81
C GLU A 28 10.11 -11.71 6.28
N ALA A 29 10.04 -10.55 6.93
CA ALA A 29 11.01 -10.18 7.94
C ALA A 29 10.65 -10.97 9.21
N PRO A 30 11.63 -11.57 9.92
CA PRO A 30 11.37 -12.21 11.19
C PRO A 30 11.09 -11.12 12.24
N GLU A 31 9.97 -11.30 12.94
CA GLU A 31 9.65 -10.74 14.25
C GLU A 31 9.65 -9.20 14.39
N THR A 32 8.50 -8.57 14.14
CA THR A 32 7.76 -7.72 15.12
C THR A 32 6.71 -6.86 14.39
N GLY A 33 5.43 -7.13 14.67
CA GLY A 33 4.38 -6.11 14.56
C GLY A 33 3.40 -6.23 13.40
N SER A 34 2.20 -6.70 13.76
CA SER A 34 0.91 -6.45 13.09
C SER A 34 0.62 -7.27 11.83
N ALA A 35 0.09 -8.47 12.04
CA ALA A 35 -0.77 -9.16 11.09
C ALA A 35 -1.85 -8.18 10.58
N SER A 36 -1.64 -7.63 9.39
CA SER A 36 -2.73 -7.04 8.62
C SER A 36 -3.62 -8.22 8.24
N SER A 37 -4.74 -8.35 8.95
CA SER A 37 -5.75 -9.36 8.65
C SER A 37 -6.06 -9.24 7.16
N LYS A 38 -5.70 -10.27 6.38
CA LYS A 38 -6.22 -10.48 5.03
C LYS A 38 -7.73 -10.64 5.21
N SER A 39 -8.46 -9.53 5.23
CA SER A 39 -9.90 -9.55 5.20
C SER A 39 -10.26 -10.15 3.86
N THR A 40 -10.72 -11.39 3.86
CA THR A 40 -11.37 -12.08 2.75
C THR A 40 -12.76 -11.47 2.52
N VAL A 41 -12.83 -10.14 2.48
CA VAL A 41 -13.92 -9.44 1.85
C VAL A 41 -13.46 -9.33 0.41
N ASP A 42 -14.13 -10.03 -0.50
CA ASP A 42 -13.92 -9.93 -1.94
C ASP A 42 -14.21 -8.49 -2.37
N ALA A 43 -13.23 -7.61 -2.17
CA ALA A 43 -13.21 -6.32 -2.81
C ALA A 43 -13.16 -6.61 -4.31
N PRO A 44 -14.08 -6.03 -5.12
CA PRO A 44 -14.08 -6.26 -6.54
C PRO A 44 -12.67 -5.97 -7.05
N ALA A 45 -12.11 -6.91 -7.84
CA ALA A 45 -10.78 -6.78 -8.42
C ALA A 45 -10.68 -5.37 -9.02
N ARG A 46 -9.95 -4.48 -8.34
CA ARG A 46 -9.86 -3.09 -8.78
C ARG A 46 -9.31 -3.13 -10.19
N SER A 47 -10.04 -2.56 -11.15
CA SER A 47 -9.58 -2.56 -12.52
C SER A 47 -8.18 -1.96 -12.56
N ASN A 48 -7.31 -2.55 -13.39
CA ASN A 48 -5.92 -2.09 -13.51
C ASN A 48 -5.83 -0.62 -13.97
N ASP A 49 -6.93 -0.02 -14.39
CA ASP A 49 -7.04 1.35 -14.87
C ASP A 49 -6.58 2.35 -13.80
N CYS A 50 -6.97 2.15 -12.54
CA CYS A 50 -6.51 3.01 -11.43
C CYS A 50 -5.03 2.84 -11.09
N ARG A 51 -4.40 1.74 -11.55
CA ARG A 51 -2.96 1.48 -11.36
C ARG A 51 -2.14 2.30 -12.34
N TRP A 52 -2.59 2.36 -13.59
CA TRP A 52 -1.91 3.09 -14.66
C TRP A 52 -2.23 4.58 -14.63
N ASN A 53 -3.45 4.95 -14.26
CA ASN A 53 -3.86 6.33 -14.10
C ASN A 53 -4.65 6.50 -12.80
N ARG A 54 -3.96 6.97 -11.75
CA ARG A 54 -4.61 7.14 -10.44
C ARG A 54 -5.64 8.25 -10.46
N SER A 55 -5.36 9.36 -11.16
CA SER A 55 -6.24 10.53 -11.14
C SER A 55 -7.60 10.25 -11.76
N SER A 56 -7.71 9.34 -12.73
CA SER A 56 -9.00 8.94 -13.30
C SER A 56 -9.94 8.24 -12.32
N CYS A 57 -9.43 7.78 -11.17
CA CYS A 57 -10.22 7.11 -10.14
C CYS A 57 -10.40 7.95 -8.87
N ILE A 58 -9.82 9.16 -8.81
CA ILE A 58 -10.05 10.08 -7.70
C ILE A 58 -11.36 10.81 -8.01
N HIS A 59 -12.32 10.68 -7.11
CA HIS A 59 -13.50 11.53 -7.15
C HIS A 59 -13.12 12.91 -6.60
N GLU A 60 -13.18 13.93 -7.45
CA GLU A 60 -12.93 15.32 -7.09
C GLU A 60 -14.27 16.06 -6.98
N GLY A 61 -14.43 16.89 -5.94
CA GLY A 61 -15.66 17.67 -5.76
C GLY A 61 -16.02 17.90 -4.29
N ALA A 62 -17.10 18.65 -4.08
CA ALA A 62 -17.73 18.75 -2.76
C ALA A 62 -18.50 17.46 -2.46
N TYR A 63 -18.71 17.18 -1.16
CA TYR A 63 -19.62 16.12 -0.73
C TYR A 63 -21.03 16.33 -1.29
N GLU A 64 -21.72 15.23 -1.56
CA GLU A 64 -23.14 15.26 -1.89
C GLU A 64 -23.95 15.83 -0.72
N PRO A 65 -25.16 16.39 -0.97
CA PRO A 65 -26.02 16.88 0.09
C PRO A 65 -26.25 15.80 1.16
N LYS A 66 -26.00 16.15 2.43
CA LYS A 66 -26.08 15.26 3.63
C LYS A 66 -24.99 14.18 3.74
N GLU A 67 -24.16 13.98 2.71
CA GLU A 67 -23.06 13.01 2.77
C GLU A 67 -22.02 13.43 3.81
N LYS A 68 -21.72 14.73 3.88
CA LYS A 68 -20.78 15.27 4.88
C LYS A 68 -21.20 14.92 6.30
N ASP A 69 -22.46 15.16 6.66
CA ASP A 69 -22.97 14.91 8.02
C ASP A 69 -22.91 13.41 8.36
N TYR A 70 -23.27 12.56 7.40
CA TYR A 70 -23.15 11.12 7.52
C TYR A 70 -21.69 10.68 7.70
N ALA A 71 -20.78 11.18 6.88
CA ALA A 71 -19.36 10.86 6.94
C ALA A 71 -18.76 11.26 8.29
N GLU A 72 -19.10 12.44 8.83
CA GLU A 72 -18.65 12.88 10.14
C GLU A 72 -19.22 12.02 11.28
N GLN A 73 -20.51 11.68 11.23
CA GLN A 73 -21.14 10.82 12.22
C GLN A 73 -20.50 9.43 12.23
N GLU A 74 -20.28 8.85 11.04
CA GLU A 74 -19.69 7.54 10.90
C GLU A 74 -18.21 7.53 11.31
N ALA A 75 -17.46 8.58 10.98
CA ALA A 75 -16.09 8.75 11.46
C ALA A 75 -16.03 8.79 13.00
N LYS A 76 -16.94 9.50 13.67
CA LYS A 76 -17.03 9.50 15.14
C LYS A 76 -17.29 8.11 15.70
N ARG A 77 -18.19 7.34 15.08
CA ARG A 77 -18.49 5.95 15.49
C ARG A 77 -17.26 5.06 15.37
N LEU A 78 -16.58 5.11 14.23
CA LEU A 78 -15.37 4.31 13.95
C LEU A 78 -14.21 4.68 14.88
N ASN A 79 -14.01 5.97 15.17
CA ASN A 79 -12.96 6.42 16.10
C ASN A 79 -13.19 5.88 17.52
N ARG A 80 -14.43 5.81 18.00
CA ARG A 80 -14.75 5.20 19.31
C ARG A 80 -14.40 3.71 19.33
N ILE A 81 -14.77 2.98 18.28
CA ILE A 81 -14.45 1.55 18.14
C ILE A 81 -12.93 1.34 18.10
N ALA A 82 -12.21 2.16 17.34
CA ALA A 82 -10.75 2.10 17.24
C ALA A 82 -10.09 2.41 18.59
N LEU A 83 -10.57 3.42 19.30
CA LEU A 83 -10.08 3.77 20.64
C LEU A 83 -10.30 2.63 21.64
N GLU A 84 -11.46 1.97 21.61
CA GLU A 84 -11.70 0.79 22.45
C GLU A 84 -10.74 -0.35 22.12
N LYS A 85 -10.49 -0.63 20.84
CA LYS A 85 -9.50 -1.63 20.43
C LYS A 85 -8.11 -1.29 20.98
N LEU A 86 -7.69 -0.04 20.84
CA LEU A 86 -6.40 0.44 21.36
C LEU A 86 -6.31 0.28 22.88
N ARG A 87 -7.37 0.62 23.62
CA ARG A 87 -7.43 0.44 25.08
C ARG A 87 -7.30 -1.03 25.47
N ARG A 88 -7.97 -1.93 24.76
CA ARG A 88 -7.89 -3.38 25.01
C ARG A 88 -6.50 -3.94 24.71
N SER A 89 -5.79 -3.42 23.70
CA SER A 89 -4.43 -3.86 23.38
C SER A 89 -3.35 -3.26 24.27
N ALA A 90 -3.55 -2.05 24.80
CA ALA A 90 -2.56 -1.36 25.63
C ALA A 90 -2.50 -1.87 27.09
N GLY A 91 -3.54 -2.59 27.55
CA GLY A 91 -3.57 -3.22 28.87
C GLY A 91 -3.02 -4.66 28.90
N ARG A 92 -2.36 -5.10 27.82
CA ARG A 92 -1.65 -6.38 27.73
C ARG A 92 -0.15 -6.11 27.71
#